data_AF-A0A1Q4B8F5-F1
#
_entry.id   AF-A0A1Q4B8F5-F1
#
_cell.length_a   1.000
_cell.length_b   1.000
_cell.length_c   1.000
_cell.angle_alpha   90.00
_cell.angle_beta   90.00
_cell.angle_gamma   90.00
#
_symmetry.space_group_name_H-M   'P 1'
#
loop_
_entity.id
_entity.type
_entity.pdbx_description
1 polymer ?
#
loop_
_entity_poly.entity_id
_entity_poly.type
_entity_poly.pdbx_seq_one_letter_code
_entity_poly.pdbx_strand_id
1 'polypeptide(L)'
;MKGPEQDEFDSLSGSPLHAPLGLNQRRRGPPSHLSARQLAIGASVVAVIGISVLVWRGKDTNGEPYAVARIERVAPEKPAAAGPAATAPVATAPDVTGSIPPRASGAEVEAATGVKVTRGTEGGDVPAGLIIQVPKTFDVQLTPAPDRRLVEKGPYGPLPKIGADGSRPMEVYARPLINRADGRAPAKLALMIGGMGLNIALTREAINQLPGAVTLGFAPYGSELDSLVAEARSAGHEVILQSPMESFGESDDPGPFVLKTGQDKGQIVDNLRWQMSRFQGYIGIAGFLGARFTASEPAFSPVLREIGQRGLLYLDDASSPRSLARSLSQGTNTAFVGADLLIDSRNADEIDAALAQLETMARDKGMAVGTASGLPVVMERVARFTKTLENRGITLVPVSALAVRGSAVSSRTKR
;
A
#
# COMPACT_ATOMS: atom_id res chain seq x y z
N MET A 1 -99.45 -0.35 -23.49
CA MET A 1 -98.68 -1.50 -22.97
C MET A 1 -97.20 -1.17 -23.14
N LYS A 2 -96.42 -1.34 -22.07
CA LYS A 2 -95.10 -0.73 -21.83
C LYS A 2 -94.00 -1.75 -22.13
N GLY A 3 -92.97 -1.35 -22.87
CA GLY A 3 -91.76 -2.13 -23.21
C GLY A 3 -91.02 -1.50 -24.41
N PRO A 4 -89.70 -1.72 -24.58
CA PRO A 4 -88.67 -0.66 -24.44
C PRO A 4 -87.77 -0.43 -25.69
N GLU A 5 -86.71 0.36 -25.50
CA GLU A 5 -85.48 0.60 -26.31
C GLU A 5 -85.38 1.81 -27.25
N GLN A 6 -84.12 2.22 -27.43
CA GLN A 6 -83.53 3.31 -28.24
C GLN A 6 -83.48 4.64 -27.48
N ASP A 7 -82.46 4.93 -26.67
CA ASP A 7 -81.01 4.97 -26.99
C ASP A 7 -80.67 5.80 -28.24
N GLU A 8 -79.70 6.68 -28.04
CA GLU A 8 -78.92 7.40 -29.05
C GLU A 8 -79.48 8.75 -29.55
N PHE A 9 -78.64 9.79 -29.41
CA PHE A 9 -78.77 11.18 -29.89
C PHE A 9 -79.54 12.19 -29.03
N ASP A 10 -78.99 12.63 -27.88
CA ASP A 10 -78.84 14.07 -27.56
C ASP A 10 -78.09 14.38 -26.23
N SER A 11 -76.89 13.83 -26.03
CA SER A 11 -76.00 14.25 -24.92
C SER A 11 -74.61 14.64 -25.40
N LEU A 12 -74.56 15.52 -26.40
CA LEU A 12 -73.39 16.33 -26.70
C LEU A 12 -73.51 17.69 -26.00
N SER A 13 -72.38 18.20 -25.51
CA SER A 13 -72.14 19.56 -24.97
C SER A 13 -72.24 19.78 -23.44
N GLY A 14 -71.49 18.99 -22.68
CA GLY A 14 -71.08 19.33 -21.31
C GLY A 14 -69.57 19.58 -21.19
N SER A 15 -68.96 20.30 -22.15
CA SER A 15 -67.51 20.55 -22.24
C SER A 15 -66.94 21.24 -20.98
N PRO A 16 -65.89 20.70 -20.33
CA PRO A 16 -65.16 21.35 -19.25
C PRO A 16 -64.10 22.38 -19.75
N LEU A 17 -64.34 23.01 -20.89
CA LEU A 17 -63.42 23.94 -21.56
C LEU A 17 -63.72 25.44 -21.31
N HIS A 18 -64.65 25.76 -20.41
CA HIS A 18 -65.04 27.15 -20.10
C HIS A 18 -65.14 27.46 -18.59
N ALA A 19 -64.50 26.67 -17.72
CA ALA A 19 -64.45 27.00 -16.29
C ALA A 19 -63.33 28.02 -16.01
N PRO A 20 -63.62 29.20 -15.42
CA PRO A 20 -62.60 30.23 -15.16
C PRO A 20 -61.59 29.74 -14.12
N LEU A 21 -60.30 29.81 -14.48
CA LEU A 21 -59.17 29.48 -13.62
C LEU A 21 -59.00 30.50 -12.49
N GLY A 22 -58.85 30.00 -11.27
CA GLY A 22 -58.33 30.76 -10.13
C GLY A 22 -59.41 31.32 -9.21
N LEU A 23 -59.82 30.51 -8.22
CA LEU A 23 -60.23 30.91 -6.87
C LEU A 23 -60.76 29.67 -6.12
N ASN A 24 -59.86 28.88 -5.53
CA ASN A 24 -60.18 27.93 -4.46
C ASN A 24 -58.95 27.68 -3.58
N GLN A 25 -58.51 28.73 -2.88
CA GLN A 25 -57.63 28.56 -1.72
C GLN A 25 -58.45 27.97 -0.58
N ARG A 26 -58.35 26.64 -0.37
CA ARG A 26 -58.86 26.01 0.86
C ARG A 26 -57.99 26.47 2.03
N ARG A 27 -58.58 27.30 2.91
CA ARG A 27 -58.02 27.66 4.23
C ARG A 27 -57.82 26.38 5.06
N ARG A 28 -56.56 26.09 5.43
CA ARG A 28 -56.22 25.05 6.41
C ARG A 28 -56.57 25.53 7.82
N GLY A 29 -57.43 24.79 8.52
CA GLY A 29 -57.65 24.94 9.96
C GLY A 29 -56.48 24.36 10.78
N PRO A 30 -56.37 24.71 12.08
CA PRO A 30 -55.26 24.27 12.92
C PRO A 30 -55.32 22.75 13.19
N PRO A 31 -54.17 22.08 13.39
CA PRO A 31 -54.12 20.62 13.52
C PRO A 31 -54.79 20.14 14.81
N SER A 32 -55.61 19.10 14.66
CA SER A 32 -56.26 18.37 15.75
C SER A 32 -55.22 17.66 16.63
N HIS A 33 -55.46 17.75 17.93
CA HIS A 33 -54.84 17.05 19.06
C HIS A 33 -54.38 15.61 18.73
N LEU A 34 -53.09 15.34 18.97
CA LEU A 34 -52.47 14.02 18.86
C LEU A 34 -53.18 13.02 19.77
N SER A 35 -53.54 11.85 19.21
CA SER A 35 -54.21 10.80 19.98
C SER A 35 -53.30 10.26 21.09
N ALA A 36 -53.86 9.89 22.24
CA ALA A 36 -53.12 9.35 23.38
C ALA A 36 -52.21 8.15 23.02
N ARG A 37 -52.56 7.41 21.97
CA ARG A 37 -51.75 6.31 21.42
C ARG A 37 -50.44 6.79 20.78
N GLN A 38 -50.44 7.94 20.11
CA GLN A 38 -49.24 8.50 19.50
C GLN A 38 -48.27 9.08 20.55
N LEU A 39 -48.79 9.62 21.65
CA LEU A 39 -47.97 10.03 22.79
C LEU A 39 -47.34 8.83 23.52
N ALA A 40 -48.05 7.70 23.63
CA ALA A 40 -47.51 6.48 24.24
C ALA A 40 -46.38 5.84 23.41
N ILE A 41 -46.48 5.88 22.07
CA ILE A 41 -45.41 5.40 21.17
C ILE A 41 -44.20 6.35 21.22
N GLY A 42 -44.43 7.67 21.27
CA GLY A 42 -43.34 8.63 21.43
C GLY A 42 -42.58 8.46 22.75
N ALA A 43 -43.29 8.24 23.86
CA ALA A 43 -42.68 8.06 25.18
C ALA A 43 -41.83 6.77 25.28
N SER A 44 -42.25 5.69 24.61
CA SER A 44 -41.51 4.42 24.62
C SER A 44 -40.22 4.50 23.80
N VAL A 45 -40.20 5.23 22.68
CA VAL A 45 -38.97 5.47 21.91
C VAL A 45 -37.96 6.30 22.71
N VAL A 46 -38.41 7.34 23.42
CA VAL A 46 -37.53 8.17 24.26
C VAL A 46 -36.95 7.36 25.44
N ALA A 47 -37.73 6.46 26.04
CA ALA A 47 -37.25 5.60 27.12
C ALA A 47 -36.16 4.62 26.66
N VAL A 48 -36.32 4.00 25.48
CA VAL A 48 -35.31 3.08 24.93
C VAL A 48 -34.00 3.81 24.58
N ILE A 49 -34.09 5.03 24.06
CA ILE A 49 -32.92 5.87 23.79
C ILE A 49 -32.24 6.26 25.12
N GLY A 50 -33.00 6.66 26.13
CA GLY A 50 -32.47 7.01 27.46
C GLY A 50 -31.74 5.85 28.14
N ILE A 51 -32.31 4.63 28.09
CA ILE A 51 -31.69 3.42 28.63
C ILE A 51 -30.41 3.07 27.86
N SER A 52 -30.40 3.21 26.53
CA SER A 52 -29.21 2.95 25.71
C SER A 52 -28.07 3.93 26.03
N VAL A 53 -28.38 5.20 26.27
CA VAL A 53 -27.38 6.21 26.68
C VAL A 53 -26.83 5.93 28.09
N LEU A 54 -27.67 5.46 29.02
CA LEU A 54 -27.25 5.03 30.36
C LEU A 54 -26.33 3.80 30.33
N VAL A 55 -26.63 2.81 29.49
CA VAL A 55 -25.76 1.63 29.30
C VAL A 55 -24.44 2.02 28.63
N TRP A 56 -24.45 2.99 27.73
CA TRP A 56 -23.23 3.47 27.07
C TRP A 56 -22.34 4.30 28.00
N ARG A 57 -22.94 5.11 28.89
CA ARG A 57 -22.21 5.86 29.93
C ARG A 57 -21.73 4.99 31.10
N GLY A 58 -22.34 3.83 31.33
CA GLY A 58 -21.94 2.90 32.40
C GLY A 58 -20.81 1.93 32.03
N LYS A 59 -20.34 1.92 30.78
CA LYS A 59 -19.16 1.14 30.37
C LYS A 59 -17.88 1.96 30.56
N ASP A 60 -17.54 2.18 31.83
CA ASP A 60 -16.15 2.46 32.20
C ASP A 60 -15.34 1.17 32.01
N THR A 61 -14.72 1.04 30.83
CA THR A 61 -13.57 0.14 30.62
C THR A 61 -12.36 0.72 31.34
N ASN A 62 -12.14 0.33 32.59
CA ASN A 62 -10.86 0.52 33.29
C ASN A 62 -10.57 -0.67 34.21
N GLY A 63 -10.24 -1.80 33.58
CA GLY A 63 -9.85 -3.02 34.28
C GLY A 63 -9.12 -3.99 33.37
N GLU A 64 -8.03 -3.55 32.73
CA GLU A 64 -7.04 -4.48 32.18
C GLU A 64 -6.43 -5.26 33.36
N PRO A 65 -6.49 -6.61 33.39
CA PRO A 65 -5.81 -7.37 34.43
C PRO A 65 -4.29 -7.29 34.20
N TYR A 66 -3.60 -6.44 34.97
CA TYR A 66 -2.15 -6.47 35.05
C TYR A 66 -1.72 -7.34 36.22
N ALA A 67 -0.78 -8.27 35.96
CA ALA A 67 -0.12 -9.04 37.00
C ALA A 67 1.19 -8.35 37.39
N VAL A 68 1.31 -7.95 38.66
CA VAL A 68 2.58 -7.47 39.22
C VAL A 68 3.36 -8.67 39.74
N ALA A 69 4.38 -9.10 38.99
CA ALA A 69 5.38 -10.03 39.50
C ALA A 69 6.43 -9.26 40.32
N ARG A 70 6.65 -9.66 41.57
CA ARG A 70 7.70 -9.10 42.43
C ARG A 70 9.05 -9.60 41.90
N ILE A 71 9.86 -8.71 41.34
CA ILE A 71 11.25 -9.04 41.02
C ILE A 71 12.03 -9.07 42.33
N GLU A 72 12.28 -10.28 42.84
CA GLU A 72 13.23 -10.48 43.93
C GLU A 72 14.63 -10.37 43.35
N ARG A 73 15.34 -9.30 43.70
CA ARG A 73 16.75 -9.13 43.33
C ARG A 73 17.56 -10.18 44.07
N VAL A 74 18.00 -11.21 43.35
CA VAL A 74 19.11 -12.06 43.78
C VAL A 74 20.33 -11.14 43.91
N ALA A 75 20.85 -11.04 45.13
CA ALA A 75 22.08 -10.33 45.42
C ALA A 75 23.22 -10.95 44.60
N PRO A 76 24.11 -10.13 43.98
CA PRO A 76 25.26 -10.68 43.30
C PRO A 76 26.14 -11.44 44.31
N GLU A 77 26.47 -12.67 43.96
CA GLU A 77 27.37 -13.50 44.73
C GLU A 77 28.73 -12.78 44.84
N LYS A 78 29.11 -12.55 46.10
CA LYS A 78 30.35 -11.90 46.51
C LYS A 78 31.55 -12.67 45.93
N PRO A 79 32.41 -12.06 45.10
CA PRO A 79 33.66 -12.70 44.71
C PRO A 79 34.49 -12.99 45.97
N ALA A 80 34.87 -14.26 46.12
CA ALA A 80 35.78 -14.70 47.15
C ALA A 80 37.10 -13.91 47.05
N ALA A 81 37.64 -13.54 48.20
CA ALA A 81 38.86 -12.78 48.35
C ALA A 81 40.04 -13.46 47.64
N ALA A 82 40.70 -12.73 46.76
CA ALA A 82 42.02 -13.08 46.26
C ALA A 82 43.06 -12.85 47.36
N GLY A 83 43.80 -13.91 47.71
CA GLY A 83 45.00 -13.83 48.54
C GLY A 83 46.15 -13.11 47.83
N PRO A 84 47.24 -12.80 48.57
CA PRO A 84 48.24 -11.83 48.13
C PRO A 84 49.18 -12.35 47.03
N ALA A 85 49.52 -11.37 46.18
CA ALA A 85 50.49 -11.34 45.09
C ALA A 85 51.67 -12.34 45.17
N ALA A 86 51.80 -13.12 44.09
CA ALA A 86 53.07 -13.67 43.64
C ALA A 86 53.41 -13.07 42.26
N THR A 87 54.59 -12.50 42.18
CA THR A 87 55.22 -11.80 41.05
C THR A 87 55.42 -12.71 39.84
N ALA A 88 55.04 -12.23 38.66
CA ALA A 88 55.42 -12.79 37.35
C ALA A 88 55.94 -11.65 36.44
N PRO A 89 56.86 -11.94 35.50
CA PRO A 89 57.84 -11.00 35.00
C PRO A 89 57.28 -10.00 33.97
N VAL A 90 57.89 -8.82 33.96
CA VAL A 90 57.69 -7.75 32.99
C VAL A 90 58.03 -8.25 31.59
N ALA A 91 57.01 -8.35 30.74
CA ALA A 91 57.18 -8.44 29.29
C ALA A 91 57.27 -7.02 28.72
N THR A 92 58.36 -6.78 28.01
CA THR A 92 58.71 -5.54 27.33
C THR A 92 57.62 -5.13 26.33
N ALA A 93 57.31 -3.83 26.29
CA ALA A 93 56.40 -3.23 25.33
C ALA A 93 56.90 -3.45 23.88
N PRO A 94 56.01 -3.75 22.91
CA PRO A 94 56.37 -3.65 21.51
C PRO A 94 56.52 -2.17 21.12
N ASP A 95 57.70 -1.86 20.60
CA ASP A 95 58.03 -0.63 19.89
C ASP A 95 57.08 -0.47 18.69
N VAL A 96 56.24 0.57 18.71
CA VAL A 96 55.40 0.95 17.55
C VAL A 96 56.02 2.20 16.91
N THR A 97 57.19 2.00 16.32
CA THR A 97 57.64 2.76 15.15
C THR A 97 56.96 2.17 13.93
N GLY A 98 55.66 2.46 13.77
CA GLY A 98 54.84 2.02 12.66
C GLY A 98 54.03 3.19 12.11
N SER A 99 54.34 3.58 10.88
CA SER A 99 53.69 4.64 10.11
C SER A 99 52.15 4.59 10.16
N ILE A 100 51.55 5.74 10.47
CA ILE A 100 50.12 6.03 10.28
C ILE A 100 49.76 5.69 8.81
N PRO A 101 48.74 4.85 8.54
CA PRO A 101 48.32 4.61 7.16
C PRO A 101 47.86 5.93 6.52
N PRO A 102 48.20 6.20 5.25
CA PRO A 102 47.87 7.46 4.62
C PRO A 102 46.36 7.63 4.55
N ARG A 103 45.89 8.81 4.99
CA ARG A 103 44.50 9.26 4.83
C ARG A 103 44.19 9.21 3.34
N ALA A 104 43.20 8.39 2.93
CA ALA A 104 42.79 8.28 1.54
C ALA A 104 42.60 9.67 0.93
N SER A 105 43.24 9.89 -0.22
CA SER A 105 43.18 11.16 -0.93
C SER A 105 41.76 11.41 -1.44
N GLY A 106 41.39 12.68 -1.64
CA GLY A 106 40.06 13.04 -2.17
C GLY A 106 39.74 12.30 -3.48
N ALA A 107 40.75 12.06 -4.32
CA ALA A 107 40.63 11.32 -5.58
C ALA A 107 40.31 9.82 -5.40
N GLU A 108 40.76 9.19 -4.31
CA GLU A 108 40.45 7.78 -4.00
C GLU A 108 39.03 7.61 -3.46
N VAL A 109 38.53 8.60 -2.71
CA VAL A 109 37.14 8.64 -2.24
C VAL A 109 36.19 8.93 -3.42
N GLU A 110 36.58 9.81 -4.34
CA GLU A 110 35.86 10.07 -5.59
C GLU A 110 35.73 8.80 -6.45
N ALA A 111 36.81 8.05 -6.60
CA ALA A 111 36.83 6.80 -7.38
C ALA A 111 36.00 5.68 -6.74
N ALA A 112 35.93 5.62 -5.40
CA ALA A 112 35.20 4.59 -4.67
C ALA A 112 33.70 4.91 -4.48
N THR A 113 33.31 6.19 -4.51
CA THR A 113 31.93 6.62 -4.16
C THR A 113 31.19 7.35 -5.27
N GLY A 114 31.88 7.74 -6.35
CA GLY A 114 31.31 8.54 -7.44
C GLY A 114 30.97 10.00 -7.06
N VAL A 115 31.32 10.43 -5.85
CA VAL A 115 31.08 11.79 -5.34
C VAL A 115 32.26 12.67 -5.71
N LYS A 116 32.08 13.65 -6.61
CA LYS A 116 33.12 14.62 -7.01
C LYS A 116 33.35 15.67 -5.90
N VAL A 117 34.57 15.79 -5.39
CA VAL A 117 34.95 16.70 -4.31
C VAL A 117 35.75 17.87 -4.89
N THR A 118 35.07 18.93 -5.32
CA THR A 118 35.75 20.17 -5.73
C THR A 118 36.16 20.98 -4.51
N ARG A 119 37.48 21.09 -4.25
CA ARG A 119 38.03 22.03 -3.27
C ARG A 119 38.05 23.43 -3.89
N GLY A 120 37.21 24.33 -3.43
CA GLY A 120 37.28 25.75 -3.82
C GLY A 120 38.60 26.33 -3.33
N THR A 121 39.47 26.73 -4.25
CA THR A 121 40.69 27.49 -3.93
C THR A 121 40.44 28.96 -4.22
N GLU A 122 39.92 29.70 -3.23
CA GLU A 122 40.16 31.15 -3.16
C GLU A 122 40.46 31.51 -1.72
N GLY A 123 41.59 32.21 -1.53
CA GLY A 123 42.20 32.47 -0.25
C GLY A 123 41.36 33.34 0.68
N GLY A 124 41.35 32.99 1.96
CA GLY A 124 40.69 33.74 3.01
C GLY A 124 40.35 32.85 4.20
N ASP A 125 40.70 33.30 5.39
CA ASP A 125 40.76 32.58 6.67
C ASP A 125 39.37 32.16 7.23
N VAL A 126 38.72 31.21 6.55
CA VAL A 126 37.49 30.54 7.00
C VAL A 126 37.60 29.06 6.67
N PRO A 127 37.31 28.10 7.58
CA PRO A 127 37.36 26.68 7.24
C PRO A 127 36.39 26.40 6.09
N ALA A 128 36.97 26.00 4.95
CA ALA A 128 36.26 25.70 3.72
C ALA A 128 35.16 24.67 3.98
N GLY A 129 33.90 25.11 3.88
CA GLY A 129 32.75 24.23 3.97
C GLY A 129 32.87 23.12 2.93
N LEU A 130 32.82 21.87 3.39
CA LEU A 130 32.78 20.71 2.50
C LEU A 130 31.40 20.70 1.83
N ILE A 131 31.31 21.23 0.61
CA ILE A 131 30.10 21.10 -0.22
C ILE A 131 30.10 19.67 -0.77
N ILE A 132 29.48 18.75 -0.04
CA ILE A 132 29.15 17.42 -0.58
C ILE A 132 27.99 17.65 -1.55
N GLN A 133 28.32 17.82 -2.84
CA GLN A 133 27.33 17.66 -3.89
C GLN A 133 27.03 16.16 -3.98
N VAL A 134 26.02 15.71 -3.22
CA VAL A 134 25.44 14.39 -3.43
C VAL A 134 24.83 14.42 -4.83
N PRO A 135 25.32 13.64 -5.80
CA PRO A 135 24.60 13.50 -7.06
C PRO A 135 23.19 13.02 -6.71
N LYS A 136 22.20 13.89 -6.96
CA LYS A 136 20.81 13.47 -7.03
C LYS A 136 20.77 12.42 -8.15
N THR A 137 20.42 11.19 -7.78
CA THR A 137 20.51 9.94 -8.56
C THR A 137 21.87 9.25 -8.47
N PHE A 138 21.98 8.30 -7.54
CA PHE A 138 22.61 7.04 -7.94
C PHE A 138 21.74 6.52 -9.08
N ASP A 139 22.31 6.36 -10.28
CA ASP A 139 21.62 5.79 -11.42
C ASP A 139 21.33 4.30 -11.13
N VAL A 140 20.28 4.06 -10.35
CA VAL A 140 19.81 2.71 -10.02
C VAL A 140 19.17 2.15 -11.28
N GLN A 141 19.97 1.40 -12.04
CA GLN A 141 19.49 0.71 -13.22
C GLN A 141 18.85 -0.63 -12.80
N LEU A 142 17.60 -0.82 -13.20
CA LEU A 142 16.91 -2.09 -13.01
C LEU A 142 17.33 -3.10 -14.06
N THR A 143 17.22 -4.39 -13.72
CA THR A 143 17.38 -5.47 -14.70
C THR A 143 16.42 -5.26 -15.88
N PRO A 144 16.89 -5.35 -17.14
CA PRO A 144 16.01 -5.24 -18.30
C PRO A 144 14.89 -6.29 -18.26
N ALA A 145 13.70 -5.90 -18.71
CA ALA A 145 12.56 -6.80 -18.85
C ALA A 145 12.10 -6.84 -20.32
N PRO A 146 11.65 -7.99 -20.84
CA PRO A 146 11.55 -9.28 -20.14
C PRO A 146 12.88 -10.05 -20.09
N ASP A 147 13.19 -10.66 -18.94
CA ASP A 147 14.20 -11.72 -18.81
C ASP A 147 13.61 -13.04 -19.33
N ARG A 148 14.27 -13.64 -20.33
CA ARG A 148 13.83 -14.88 -20.99
C ARG A 148 13.70 -16.08 -20.04
N ARG A 149 14.45 -16.09 -18.93
CA ARG A 149 14.38 -17.17 -17.92
C ARG A 149 13.06 -17.13 -17.16
N LEU A 150 12.45 -15.94 -17.06
CA LEU A 150 11.30 -15.66 -16.20
C LEU A 150 9.99 -15.60 -16.96
N VAL A 151 9.98 -15.96 -18.23
CA VAL A 151 8.79 -15.90 -19.09
C VAL A 151 8.51 -17.26 -19.73
N GLU A 152 7.23 -17.62 -19.77
CA GLU A 152 6.71 -18.77 -20.53
C GLU A 152 5.58 -18.35 -21.46
N LYS A 153 5.26 -19.20 -22.43
CA LYS A 153 4.14 -18.96 -23.33
C LYS A 153 2.84 -19.41 -22.64
N GLY A 154 1.92 -18.47 -22.45
CA GLY A 154 0.56 -18.73 -22.00
C GLY A 154 -0.48 -18.65 -23.12
N PRO A 155 -1.76 -18.91 -22.82
CA PRO A 155 -2.86 -18.85 -23.79
C PRO A 155 -3.11 -17.43 -24.33
N TYR A 156 -2.84 -16.40 -23.51
CA TYR A 156 -3.11 -14.99 -23.84
C TYR A 156 -1.85 -14.17 -24.17
N GLY A 157 -0.67 -14.80 -24.10
CA GLY A 157 0.61 -14.10 -24.23
C GLY A 157 1.66 -14.62 -23.25
N PRO A 158 2.79 -13.92 -23.10
CA PRO A 158 3.84 -14.29 -22.15
C PRO A 158 3.31 -14.24 -20.72
N LEU A 159 3.68 -15.23 -19.90
CA LEU A 159 3.36 -15.26 -18.47
C LEU A 159 4.65 -15.34 -17.65
N PRO A 160 4.69 -14.75 -16.45
CA PRO A 160 5.84 -14.87 -15.58
C PRO A 160 5.95 -16.28 -15.01
N LYS A 161 7.17 -16.77 -14.87
CA LYS A 161 7.48 -18.04 -14.21
C LYS A 161 8.72 -17.91 -13.33
N ILE A 162 8.90 -18.88 -12.45
CA ILE A 162 10.18 -19.12 -11.78
C ILE A 162 11.14 -19.74 -12.81
N GLY A 163 12.36 -19.21 -12.88
CA GLY A 163 13.41 -19.73 -13.75
C GLY A 163 13.85 -21.13 -13.34
N ALA A 164 14.44 -21.89 -14.28
CA ALA A 164 14.97 -23.23 -13.98
C ALA A 164 16.12 -23.19 -12.94
N ASP A 165 16.76 -22.03 -12.78
CA ASP A 165 17.77 -21.73 -11.77
C ASP A 165 17.18 -21.29 -10.42
N GLY A 166 15.86 -21.27 -10.28
CA GLY A 166 15.15 -20.81 -9.09
C GLY A 166 14.93 -19.30 -9.03
N SER A 167 15.42 -18.53 -10.02
CA SER A 167 15.23 -17.08 -10.08
C SER A 167 13.74 -16.72 -10.10
N ARG A 168 13.34 -15.73 -9.29
CA ARG A 168 11.95 -15.29 -9.19
C ARG A 168 11.76 -13.89 -9.79
N PRO A 169 10.66 -13.61 -10.50
CA PRO A 169 10.33 -12.26 -10.97
C PRO A 169 10.40 -11.19 -9.86
N MET A 170 9.88 -11.50 -8.67
CA MET A 170 9.92 -10.58 -7.53
C MET A 170 11.33 -10.21 -7.05
N GLU A 171 12.36 -10.99 -7.39
CA GLU A 171 13.76 -10.76 -6.98
C GLU A 171 14.55 -10.12 -8.12
N VAL A 172 14.40 -10.65 -9.35
CA VAL A 172 15.17 -10.18 -10.52
C VAL A 172 14.72 -8.80 -10.97
N TYR A 173 13.42 -8.51 -10.89
CA TYR A 173 12.87 -7.23 -11.30
C TYR A 173 12.77 -6.20 -10.17
N ALA A 174 13.14 -6.59 -8.94
CA ALA A 174 13.17 -5.70 -7.80
C ALA A 174 14.21 -4.59 -7.97
N ARG A 175 13.90 -3.42 -7.42
CA ARG A 175 14.83 -2.32 -7.33
C ARG A 175 15.87 -2.60 -6.24
N PRO A 176 17.18 -2.57 -6.56
CA PRO A 176 18.22 -2.70 -5.55
C PRO A 176 18.08 -1.65 -4.44
N LEU A 177 18.33 -2.06 -3.20
CA LEU A 177 18.33 -1.16 -2.06
C LEU A 177 19.71 -0.50 -1.94
N ILE A 178 19.71 0.82 -1.78
CA ILE A 178 20.89 1.57 -1.40
C ILE A 178 20.87 1.66 0.12
N ASN A 179 21.61 0.79 0.78
CA ASN A 179 21.76 0.84 2.24
C ASN A 179 22.72 1.97 2.60
N ARG A 180 22.31 2.89 3.48
CA ARG A 180 23.24 3.83 4.09
C ARG A 180 24.07 3.11 5.15
N ALA A 181 25.37 3.44 5.20
CA ALA A 181 26.34 2.86 6.12
C ALA A 181 26.39 3.57 7.50
N ASP A 182 25.42 4.41 7.81
CA ASP A 182 25.43 5.37 8.92
C ASP A 182 24.94 4.81 10.28
N GLY A 183 24.81 3.49 10.42
CA GLY A 183 24.71 2.79 11.71
C GLY A 183 23.41 2.98 12.51
N ARG A 184 22.52 3.90 12.12
CA ARG A 184 21.11 3.93 12.55
C ARG A 184 20.27 3.33 11.45
N ALA A 185 19.41 2.36 11.76
CA ALA A 185 18.44 1.87 10.77
C ALA A 185 17.30 2.89 10.66
N PRO A 186 17.23 3.72 9.59
CA PRO A 186 16.14 4.65 9.42
C PRO A 186 14.82 3.87 9.27
N ALA A 187 13.72 4.45 9.74
CA ALA A 187 12.39 3.93 9.46
C ALA A 187 12.20 3.84 7.93
N LYS A 188 11.59 2.75 7.46
CA LYS A 188 11.38 2.51 6.03
C LYS A 188 9.97 2.89 5.62
N LEU A 189 9.80 3.55 4.49
CA LEU A 189 8.48 3.86 3.97
C LEU A 189 8.43 3.45 2.51
N ALA A 190 7.42 2.68 2.11
CA ALA A 190 7.16 2.39 0.71
C ALA A 190 5.84 3.04 0.27
N LEU A 191 5.79 3.48 -0.98
CA LEU A 191 4.61 4.02 -1.62
C LEU A 191 4.37 3.30 -2.93
N MET A 192 3.10 2.95 -3.19
CA MET A 192 2.64 2.48 -4.47
C MET A 192 1.57 3.43 -5.02
N ILE A 193 1.76 3.87 -6.27
CA ILE A 193 0.82 4.71 -7.00
C ILE A 193 0.20 3.89 -8.13
N GLY A 194 -1.11 3.67 -8.06
CA GLY A 194 -1.88 2.86 -9.00
C GLY A 194 -2.53 3.64 -10.13
N GLY A 195 -3.16 2.91 -11.05
CA GLY A 195 -3.89 3.45 -12.20
C GLY A 195 -3.04 3.77 -13.43
N MET A 196 -1.77 3.36 -13.44
CA MET A 196 -0.88 3.57 -14.58
C MET A 196 -1.37 2.78 -15.81
N GLY A 197 -1.11 3.31 -16.99
CA GLY A 197 -1.53 2.75 -18.27
C GLY A 197 -2.93 3.16 -18.72
N LEU A 198 -3.83 3.55 -17.80
CA LEU A 198 -5.19 4.02 -18.18
C LEU A 198 -5.17 5.40 -18.84
N ASN A 199 -4.20 6.24 -18.47
CA ASN A 199 -3.95 7.53 -19.10
C ASN A 199 -2.46 7.70 -19.33
N ILE A 200 -2.05 7.76 -20.60
CA ILE A 200 -0.63 7.85 -21.00
C ILE A 200 0.04 9.10 -20.44
N ALA A 201 -0.63 10.26 -20.50
CA ALA A 201 -0.07 11.53 -20.03
C ALA A 201 0.16 11.50 -18.51
N LEU A 202 -0.83 11.07 -17.73
CA LEU A 202 -0.69 10.93 -16.28
C LEU A 202 0.34 9.86 -15.90
N THR A 203 0.45 8.79 -16.67
CA THR A 203 1.47 7.74 -16.43
C THR A 203 2.87 8.30 -16.63
N ARG A 204 3.12 9.04 -17.72
CA ARG A 204 4.42 9.72 -17.94
C ARG A 204 4.69 10.79 -16.91
N GLU A 205 3.66 11.50 -16.46
CA GLU A 205 3.79 12.45 -15.36
C GLU A 205 4.27 11.77 -14.07
N ALA A 206 3.65 10.63 -13.70
CA ALA A 206 4.07 9.82 -12.56
C ALA A 206 5.54 9.38 -12.68
N ILE A 207 5.93 8.83 -13.83
CA ILE A 207 7.29 8.37 -14.13
C ILE A 207 8.33 9.50 -13.99
N ASN A 208 7.98 10.72 -14.42
CA ASN A 208 8.91 11.84 -14.43
C ASN A 208 8.98 12.61 -13.11
N GLN A 209 7.88 12.66 -12.34
CA GLN A 209 7.80 13.47 -11.13
C GLN A 209 8.12 12.70 -9.84
N LEU A 210 7.81 11.41 -9.80
CA LEU A 210 8.00 10.60 -8.60
C LEU A 210 9.43 10.04 -8.56
N PRO A 211 10.06 9.93 -7.38
CA PRO A 211 11.36 9.30 -7.29
C PRO A 211 11.24 7.80 -7.61
N GLY A 212 12.24 7.21 -8.27
CA GLY A 212 12.24 5.79 -8.68
C GLY A 212 12.01 4.77 -7.55
N ALA A 213 12.15 5.15 -6.28
CA ALA A 213 11.79 4.27 -5.16
C ALA A 213 10.26 4.10 -4.97
N VAL A 214 9.42 4.97 -5.55
CA VAL A 214 7.97 4.78 -5.59
C VAL A 214 7.63 3.66 -6.57
N THR A 215 6.82 2.70 -6.14
CA THR A 215 6.35 1.59 -6.99
C THR A 215 5.14 2.04 -7.81
N LEU A 216 5.08 1.65 -9.08
CA LEU A 216 4.01 2.03 -9.99
C LEU A 216 3.12 0.82 -10.32
N GLY A 217 1.80 0.95 -10.09
CA GLY A 217 0.82 -0.08 -10.41
C GLY A 217 0.12 0.17 -11.73
N PHE A 218 0.26 -0.79 -12.63
CA PHE A 218 -0.31 -0.72 -13.97
C PHE A 218 -1.57 -1.55 -14.08
N ALA A 219 -2.64 -0.93 -14.58
CA ALA A 219 -3.88 -1.62 -14.86
C ALA A 219 -3.73 -2.51 -16.11
N PRO A 220 -4.28 -3.73 -16.14
CA PRO A 220 -4.16 -4.65 -17.28
C PRO A 220 -4.86 -4.15 -18.55
N TYR A 221 -5.76 -3.18 -18.42
CA TYR A 221 -6.52 -2.59 -19.53
C TYR A 221 -5.88 -1.32 -20.11
N GLY A 222 -4.71 -0.91 -19.62
CA GLY A 222 -4.03 0.25 -20.16
C GLY A 222 -3.57 0.07 -21.60
N SER A 223 -3.31 1.18 -22.28
CA SER A 223 -2.71 1.21 -23.62
C SER A 223 -1.18 1.37 -23.52
N GLU A 224 -0.46 0.93 -24.56
CA GLU A 224 1.01 1.09 -24.66
C GLU A 224 1.81 0.55 -23.45
N LEU A 225 1.27 -0.47 -22.77
CA LEU A 225 1.80 -0.97 -21.50
C LEU A 225 3.29 -1.36 -21.61
N ASP A 226 3.70 -2.05 -22.68
CA ASP A 226 5.09 -2.45 -22.86
C ASP A 226 6.05 -1.24 -22.91
N SER A 227 5.68 -0.17 -23.61
CA SER A 227 6.48 1.06 -23.70
C SER A 227 6.51 1.78 -22.36
N LEU A 228 5.35 1.99 -21.74
CA LEU A 228 5.25 2.72 -20.48
C LEU A 228 5.94 2.00 -19.32
N VAL A 229 5.89 0.66 -19.30
CA VAL A 229 6.61 -0.14 -18.32
C VAL A 229 8.12 -0.07 -18.56
N ALA A 230 8.58 -0.10 -19.81
CA ALA A 230 10.00 0.10 -20.12
C ALA A 230 10.48 1.51 -19.71
N GLU A 231 9.69 2.55 -19.96
CA GLU A 231 9.94 3.93 -19.51
C GLU A 231 10.02 3.99 -17.98
N ALA A 232 9.03 3.45 -17.26
CA ALA A 232 9.00 3.41 -15.80
C ALA A 232 10.20 2.69 -15.20
N ARG A 233 10.56 1.51 -15.74
CA ARG A 233 11.71 0.73 -15.27
C ARG A 233 13.03 1.43 -15.55
N SER A 234 13.15 2.13 -16.68
CA SER A 234 14.33 2.92 -17.03
C SER A 234 14.51 4.12 -16.09
N ALA A 235 13.40 4.68 -15.59
CA ALA A 235 13.40 5.71 -14.54
C ALA A 235 13.61 5.13 -13.11
N GLY A 236 13.81 3.81 -12.99
CA GLY A 236 14.15 3.14 -11.74
C GLY A 236 12.95 2.69 -10.89
N HIS A 237 11.72 2.82 -11.40
CA HIS A 237 10.51 2.38 -10.70
C HIS A 237 10.33 0.87 -10.73
N GLU A 238 10.01 0.28 -9.57
CA GLU A 238 9.38 -1.02 -9.56
C GLU A 238 7.98 -0.93 -10.16
N VAL A 239 7.60 -1.99 -10.87
CA VAL A 239 6.29 -2.10 -11.50
C VAL A 239 5.53 -3.26 -10.88
N ILE A 240 4.24 -3.06 -10.63
CA ILE A 240 3.32 -4.09 -10.13
C ILE A 240 2.09 -4.18 -11.04
N LEU A 241 1.58 -5.39 -11.29
CA LEU A 241 0.30 -5.57 -11.99
C LEU A 241 -0.83 -5.28 -11.03
N GLN A 242 -1.69 -4.33 -11.36
CA GLN A 242 -2.80 -3.93 -10.53
C GLN A 242 -4.07 -4.66 -10.98
N SER A 243 -4.41 -5.74 -10.27
CA SER A 243 -5.47 -6.69 -10.61
C SER A 243 -6.85 -6.18 -10.14
N PRO A 244 -7.79 -5.93 -11.06
CA PRO A 244 -9.17 -5.59 -10.72
C PRO A 244 -9.91 -6.75 -10.06
N MET A 245 -10.55 -6.49 -8.92
CA MET A 245 -11.23 -7.50 -8.11
C MET A 245 -12.58 -7.00 -7.59
N GLU A 246 -13.50 -7.92 -7.33
CA GLU A 246 -14.87 -7.60 -6.86
C GLU A 246 -14.88 -6.88 -5.49
N SER A 247 -15.63 -5.78 -5.41
CA SER A 247 -15.94 -5.04 -4.19
C SER A 247 -17.38 -5.30 -3.71
N PHE A 248 -17.76 -4.79 -2.54
CA PHE A 248 -19.13 -4.93 -2.01
C PHE A 248 -20.15 -3.97 -2.65
N GLY A 249 -19.70 -2.84 -3.20
CA GLY A 249 -20.57 -1.83 -3.81
C GLY A 249 -20.86 -2.08 -5.29
N GLU A 250 -21.88 -1.38 -5.80
CA GLU A 250 -22.08 -1.19 -7.24
C GLU A 250 -20.94 -0.33 -7.79
N SER A 251 -19.81 -0.97 -8.06
CA SER A 251 -18.70 -0.34 -8.79
C SER A 251 -19.08 -0.25 -10.27
N ASP A 252 -18.66 0.83 -10.92
CA ASP A 252 -18.45 0.85 -12.36
C ASP A 252 -17.70 -0.43 -12.75
N ASP A 253 -18.19 -1.13 -13.78
CA ASP A 253 -17.64 -2.42 -14.21
C ASP A 253 -16.12 -2.28 -14.45
N PRO A 254 -15.28 -2.86 -13.57
CA PRO A 254 -13.84 -2.63 -13.63
C PRO A 254 -13.18 -3.37 -14.79
N GLY A 255 -13.97 -4.06 -15.63
CA GLY A 255 -13.56 -4.66 -16.89
C GLY A 255 -13.89 -6.15 -16.99
N PRO A 256 -13.80 -6.74 -18.19
CA PRO A 256 -14.32 -8.08 -18.48
C PRO A 256 -13.59 -9.21 -17.74
N PHE A 257 -12.32 -9.03 -17.38
CA PHE A 257 -11.49 -10.03 -16.70
C PHE A 257 -11.34 -9.76 -15.19
N VAL A 258 -12.26 -9.01 -14.58
CA VAL A 258 -12.32 -8.83 -13.12
C VAL A 258 -12.45 -10.17 -12.39
N LEU A 259 -11.73 -10.31 -11.28
CA LEU A 259 -11.81 -11.49 -10.41
C LEU A 259 -13.03 -11.37 -9.49
N LYS A 260 -13.98 -12.30 -9.61
CA LYS A 260 -15.26 -12.27 -8.89
C LYS A 260 -15.45 -13.53 -8.04
N THR A 261 -16.07 -13.38 -6.88
CA THR A 261 -16.38 -14.45 -5.92
C THR A 261 -17.38 -15.47 -6.46
N GLY A 262 -18.24 -15.06 -7.40
CA GLY A 262 -19.23 -15.93 -8.06
C GLY A 262 -18.70 -16.71 -9.27
N GLN A 263 -17.43 -16.55 -9.65
CA GLN A 263 -16.81 -17.31 -10.74
C GLN A 263 -16.28 -18.65 -10.24
N ASP A 264 -16.25 -19.65 -11.13
CA ASP A 264 -15.54 -20.90 -10.86
C ASP A 264 -14.04 -20.67 -10.66
N LYS A 265 -13.40 -21.49 -9.83
CA LYS A 265 -11.96 -21.36 -9.51
C LYS A 265 -11.08 -21.34 -10.76
N GLY A 266 -11.41 -22.14 -11.77
CA GLY A 266 -10.70 -22.17 -13.05
C GLY A 266 -10.81 -20.85 -13.81
N GLN A 267 -12.01 -20.25 -13.85
CA GLN A 267 -12.25 -18.96 -14.50
C GLN A 267 -11.52 -17.82 -13.80
N ILE A 268 -11.49 -17.82 -12.45
CA ILE A 268 -10.73 -16.83 -11.67
C ILE A 268 -9.24 -16.86 -12.05
N VAL A 269 -8.64 -18.07 -12.10
CA VAL A 269 -7.22 -18.22 -12.45
C VAL A 269 -6.98 -17.87 -13.93
N ASP A 270 -7.89 -18.22 -14.82
CA ASP A 270 -7.77 -17.90 -16.24
C ASP A 270 -7.85 -16.38 -16.51
N ASN A 271 -8.77 -15.69 -15.84
CA ASN A 271 -8.84 -14.23 -15.84
C ASN A 271 -7.55 -13.59 -15.32
N LEU A 272 -7.01 -14.12 -14.22
CA LEU A 272 -5.73 -13.65 -13.69
C LEU A 272 -4.59 -13.86 -14.70
N ARG A 273 -4.54 -14.99 -15.40
CA ARG A 273 -3.54 -15.25 -16.45
C ARG A 273 -3.68 -14.30 -17.62
N TRP A 274 -4.91 -13.95 -18.01
CA TRP A 274 -5.14 -12.91 -19.01
C TRP A 274 -4.56 -11.57 -18.55
N GLN A 275 -4.77 -11.18 -17.29
CA GLN A 275 -4.20 -9.94 -16.74
C GLN A 275 -2.67 -9.98 -16.68
N MET A 276 -2.08 -11.11 -16.29
CA MET A 276 -0.64 -11.33 -16.24
C MET A 276 0.03 -11.27 -17.62
N SER A 277 -0.71 -11.55 -18.70
CA SER A 277 -0.14 -11.57 -20.04
C SER A 277 -0.02 -10.20 -20.71
N ARG A 278 -0.50 -9.14 -20.04
CA ARG A 278 -0.66 -7.81 -20.64
C ARG A 278 0.66 -7.05 -20.82
N PHE A 279 1.63 -7.29 -19.95
CA PHE A 279 2.98 -6.73 -19.99
C PHE A 279 3.91 -7.57 -19.11
N GLN A 280 5.22 -7.33 -19.12
CA GLN A 280 6.20 -8.10 -18.33
C GLN A 280 7.07 -7.18 -17.46
N GLY A 281 7.92 -7.75 -16.60
CA GLY A 281 8.86 -6.97 -15.78
C GLY A 281 8.30 -6.43 -14.47
N TYR A 282 7.14 -6.94 -14.04
CA TYR A 282 6.58 -6.62 -12.74
C TYR A 282 7.04 -7.60 -11.66
N ILE A 283 7.12 -7.10 -10.43
CA ILE A 283 7.58 -7.87 -9.26
C ILE A 283 6.45 -8.65 -8.57
N GLY A 284 5.20 -8.29 -8.83
CA GLY A 284 4.06 -8.81 -8.09
C GLY A 284 2.71 -8.37 -8.64
N ILE A 285 1.67 -8.67 -7.86
CA ILE A 285 0.30 -8.26 -8.12
C ILE A 285 -0.24 -7.48 -6.92
N ALA A 286 -0.89 -6.35 -7.19
CA ALA A 286 -1.66 -5.59 -6.21
C ALA A 286 -3.16 -5.76 -6.47
N GLY A 287 -3.97 -5.71 -5.42
CA GLY A 287 -5.41 -5.54 -5.56
C GLY A 287 -5.77 -4.17 -6.15
N PHE A 288 -6.90 -4.11 -6.85
CA PHE A 288 -7.64 -2.87 -7.08
C PHE A 288 -9.09 -3.15 -6.73
N LEU A 289 -9.62 -2.38 -5.78
CA LEU A 289 -10.88 -2.65 -5.12
C LEU A 289 -10.79 -3.98 -4.33
N GLY A 290 -11.54 -5.02 -4.72
CA GLY A 290 -11.33 -6.35 -4.16
C GLY A 290 -11.83 -6.59 -2.74
N ALA A 291 -12.47 -5.62 -2.08
CA ALA A 291 -12.88 -5.77 -0.68
C ALA A 291 -13.76 -6.99 -0.40
N ARG A 292 -14.58 -7.40 -1.38
CA ARG A 292 -15.39 -8.63 -1.32
C ARG A 292 -14.59 -9.86 -1.72
N PHE A 293 -13.77 -9.74 -2.76
CA PHE A 293 -12.94 -10.83 -3.26
C PHE A 293 -11.92 -11.32 -2.23
N THR A 294 -11.16 -10.40 -1.63
CA THR A 294 -10.10 -10.72 -0.67
C THR A 294 -10.62 -11.27 0.66
N ALA A 295 -11.90 -11.06 0.97
CA ALA A 295 -12.59 -11.64 2.12
C ALA A 295 -13.12 -13.07 1.86
N SER A 296 -13.04 -13.59 0.63
CA SER A 296 -13.54 -14.91 0.25
C SER A 296 -12.40 -15.90 0.06
N GLU A 297 -12.15 -16.73 1.07
CA GLU A 297 -11.11 -17.77 1.01
C GLU A 297 -11.24 -18.71 -0.20
N PRO A 298 -12.43 -19.23 -0.56
CA PRO A 298 -12.57 -20.15 -1.69
C PRO A 298 -12.21 -19.53 -3.04
N ALA A 299 -12.46 -18.22 -3.20
CA ALA A 299 -12.17 -17.48 -4.44
C ALA A 299 -10.71 -16.99 -4.48
N PHE A 300 -10.17 -16.56 -3.35
CA PHE A 300 -8.87 -15.90 -3.29
C PHE A 300 -7.69 -16.86 -3.15
N SER A 301 -7.86 -18.01 -2.48
CA SER A 301 -6.78 -18.99 -2.30
C SER A 301 -6.17 -19.48 -3.63
N PRO A 302 -6.94 -19.79 -4.69
CA PRO A 302 -6.39 -20.14 -6.00
C PRO A 302 -5.54 -19.02 -6.63
N VAL A 303 -5.94 -17.75 -6.46
CA VAL A 303 -5.21 -16.58 -6.97
C VAL A 303 -3.86 -16.47 -6.28
N LEU A 304 -3.82 -16.49 -4.94
CA LEU A 304 -2.57 -16.40 -4.20
C LEU A 304 -1.63 -17.57 -4.54
N ARG A 305 -2.16 -18.78 -4.72
CA ARG A 305 -1.37 -19.94 -5.14
C ARG A 305 -0.75 -19.75 -6.52
N GLU A 306 -1.52 -19.27 -7.50
CA GLU A 306 -1.01 -18.98 -8.85
C GLU A 306 0.08 -17.90 -8.80
N ILE A 307 -0.09 -16.84 -7.99
CA ILE A 307 0.90 -15.79 -7.78
C ILE A 307 2.20 -16.38 -7.19
N GLY A 308 2.10 -17.17 -6.12
CA GLY A 308 3.25 -17.80 -5.47
C GLY A 308 4.00 -18.76 -6.39
N GLN A 309 3.29 -19.58 -7.17
CA GLN A 309 3.87 -20.51 -8.15
C GLN A 309 4.67 -19.79 -9.25
N ARG A 310 4.31 -18.55 -9.56
CA ARG A 310 5.01 -17.72 -10.55
C ARG A 310 6.16 -16.90 -9.96
N GLY A 311 6.44 -17.04 -8.66
CA GLY A 311 7.53 -16.30 -7.99
C GLY A 311 7.24 -14.81 -7.86
N LEU A 312 5.96 -14.45 -7.76
CA LEU A 312 5.49 -13.08 -7.59
C LEU A 312 5.14 -12.82 -6.13
N LEU A 313 5.18 -11.54 -5.73
CA LEU A 313 4.58 -11.10 -4.48
C LEU A 313 3.11 -10.69 -4.66
N TYR A 314 2.35 -10.70 -3.57
CA TYR A 314 1.04 -10.06 -3.49
C TYR A 314 1.12 -8.83 -2.57
N LEU A 315 0.68 -7.68 -3.06
CA LEU A 315 0.47 -6.46 -2.29
C LEU A 315 -1.02 -6.31 -1.99
N ASP A 316 -1.38 -6.42 -0.73
CA ASP A 316 -2.71 -6.03 -0.24
C ASP A 316 -2.76 -4.51 -0.10
N ASP A 317 -3.69 -3.87 -0.81
CA ASP A 317 -3.75 -2.42 -0.99
C ASP A 317 -4.43 -1.68 0.16
N ALA A 318 -4.78 -2.38 1.25
CA ALA A 318 -5.51 -1.87 2.40
C ALA A 318 -6.92 -1.35 2.11
N SER A 319 -7.50 -1.71 0.95
CA SER A 319 -8.90 -1.42 0.61
C SER A 319 -9.92 -2.10 1.52
N SER A 320 -9.53 -3.17 2.24
CA SER A 320 -10.42 -3.92 3.11
C SER A 320 -9.71 -4.42 4.39
N PRO A 321 -10.20 -4.05 5.58
CA PRO A 321 -9.68 -4.59 6.85
C PRO A 321 -10.04 -6.07 7.04
N ARG A 322 -10.93 -6.64 6.21
CA ARG A 322 -11.36 -8.05 6.25
C ARG A 322 -10.60 -8.94 5.27
N SER A 323 -9.60 -8.40 4.58
CA SER A 323 -8.79 -9.16 3.64
C SER A 323 -8.12 -10.37 4.33
N LEU A 324 -8.23 -11.53 3.70
CA LEU A 324 -7.58 -12.77 4.13
C LEU A 324 -6.17 -12.92 3.51
N ALA A 325 -5.67 -11.91 2.80
CA ALA A 325 -4.42 -12.03 2.05
C ALA A 325 -3.23 -12.44 2.93
N ARG A 326 -3.11 -11.82 4.12
CA ARG A 326 -2.01 -12.11 5.05
C ARG A 326 -2.03 -13.56 5.52
N SER A 327 -3.17 -14.08 5.98
CA SER A 327 -3.28 -15.46 6.47
C SER A 327 -3.10 -16.49 5.35
N LEU A 328 -3.72 -16.25 4.19
CA LEU A 328 -3.65 -17.17 3.05
C LEU A 328 -2.29 -17.18 2.35
N SER A 329 -1.54 -16.08 2.38
CA SER A 329 -0.19 -16.00 1.79
C SER A 329 0.78 -17.00 2.40
N GLN A 330 0.65 -17.28 3.70
CA GLN A 330 1.49 -18.26 4.40
C GLN A 330 1.20 -19.68 3.89
N GLY A 331 -0.08 -20.05 3.76
CA GLY A 331 -0.50 -21.37 3.27
C GLY A 331 -0.26 -21.60 1.78
N THR A 332 -0.01 -20.54 1.02
CA THR A 332 0.25 -20.59 -0.43
C THR A 332 1.72 -20.35 -0.79
N ASN A 333 2.60 -20.13 0.20
CA ASN A 333 4.01 -19.77 0.01
C ASN A 333 4.20 -18.54 -0.89
N THR A 334 3.29 -17.58 -0.77
CA THR A 334 3.28 -16.35 -1.55
C THR A 334 3.94 -15.25 -0.74
N ALA A 335 4.92 -14.56 -1.33
CA ALA A 335 5.50 -13.40 -0.67
C ALA A 335 4.44 -12.30 -0.54
N PHE A 336 4.40 -11.65 0.60
CA PHE A 336 3.29 -10.77 0.96
C PHE A 336 3.80 -9.40 1.42
N VAL A 337 3.12 -8.36 0.98
CA VAL A 337 3.21 -7.01 1.54
C VAL A 337 1.78 -6.58 1.86
N GLY A 338 1.54 -6.07 3.07
CA GLY A 338 0.26 -5.46 3.42
C GLY A 338 0.44 -3.96 3.56
N ALA A 339 -0.33 -3.17 2.81
CA ALA A 339 -0.41 -1.74 3.03
C ALA A 339 -0.97 -1.41 4.42
N ASP A 340 -0.46 -0.35 5.01
CA ASP A 340 -0.94 0.20 6.29
C ASP A 340 -2.03 1.24 6.06
N LEU A 341 -1.97 1.96 4.92
CA LEU A 341 -2.89 3.05 4.62
C LEU A 341 -3.16 3.17 3.11
N LEU A 342 -4.44 3.22 2.76
CA LEU A 342 -4.91 3.63 1.44
C LEU A 342 -5.23 5.13 1.45
N ILE A 343 -4.56 5.88 0.57
CA ILE A 343 -4.78 7.31 0.34
C ILE A 343 -5.78 7.45 -0.80
N ASP A 344 -7.07 7.50 -0.44
CA ASP A 344 -8.18 7.67 -1.37
C ASP A 344 -8.90 8.99 -1.11
N SER A 345 -8.26 10.09 -1.50
CA SER A 345 -8.84 11.43 -1.43
C SER A 345 -8.42 12.28 -2.62
N ARG A 346 -9.26 13.25 -2.95
CA ARG A 346 -8.98 14.32 -3.92
C ARG A 346 -8.68 15.66 -3.25
N ASN A 347 -8.81 15.72 -1.93
CA ASN A 347 -8.55 16.91 -1.13
C ASN A 347 -7.07 16.93 -0.71
N ALA A 348 -6.38 18.02 -1.03
CA ALA A 348 -4.98 18.23 -0.69
C ALA A 348 -4.66 18.05 0.81
N ASP A 349 -5.51 18.58 1.70
CA ASP A 349 -5.28 18.56 3.14
C ASP A 349 -5.48 17.16 3.71
N GLU A 350 -6.46 16.41 3.19
CA GLU A 350 -6.67 15.00 3.55
C GLU A 350 -5.52 14.11 3.08
N ILE A 351 -4.98 14.37 1.88
CA ILE A 351 -3.80 13.67 1.37
C ILE A 351 -2.58 13.96 2.25
N ASP A 352 -2.35 15.23 2.60
CA ASP A 352 -1.23 15.63 3.46
C ASP A 352 -1.36 15.01 4.87
N ALA A 353 -2.57 14.96 5.42
CA ALA A 353 -2.86 14.28 6.69
C ALA A 353 -2.59 12.77 6.63
N ALA A 354 -3.00 12.11 5.53
CA ALA A 354 -2.73 10.69 5.31
C ALA A 354 -1.23 10.40 5.19
N LEU A 355 -0.47 11.25 4.48
CA LEU A 355 0.98 11.12 4.36
C LEU A 355 1.69 11.32 5.72
N ALA A 356 1.24 12.27 6.54
CA ALA A 356 1.75 12.46 7.90
C ALA A 356 1.42 11.27 8.81
N GLN A 357 0.22 10.68 8.66
CA GLN A 357 -0.16 9.46 9.36
C GLN A 357 0.73 8.28 8.96
N LEU A 358 0.99 8.11 7.66
CA LEU A 358 1.87 7.05 7.15
C LEU A 358 3.31 7.19 7.67
N GLU A 359 3.83 8.41 7.73
CA GLU A 359 5.11 8.70 8.36
C GLU A 359 5.12 8.33 9.85
N THR A 360 4.07 8.66 10.59
CA THR A 360 3.95 8.31 12.00
C THR A 360 3.98 6.78 12.18
N MET A 361 3.22 6.05 11.37
CA MET A 361 3.27 4.59 11.35
C MET A 361 4.67 4.04 11.04
N ALA A 362 5.39 4.65 10.09
CA ALA A 362 6.75 4.23 9.74
C ALA A 362 7.71 4.41 10.91
N ARG A 363 7.60 5.51 11.67
CA ARG A 363 8.43 5.76 12.86
C ARG A 363 8.11 4.80 13.98
N ASP A 364 6.83 4.53 14.23
CA ASP A 364 6.38 3.70 15.34
C ASP A 364 6.69 2.21 15.11
N LYS A 365 6.48 1.72 13.88
CA LYS A 365 6.66 0.30 13.51
C LYS A 365 8.05 0.01 12.92
N GLY A 366 8.82 1.04 12.61
CA GLY A 366 10.06 0.94 11.83
C GLY A 366 9.85 0.77 10.32
N MET A 367 8.63 0.45 9.88
CA MET A 367 8.25 0.41 8.47
C MET A 367 6.77 0.75 8.25
N ALA A 368 6.44 1.37 7.12
CA ALA A 368 5.05 1.50 6.67
C ALA A 368 4.92 1.46 5.15
N VAL A 369 3.76 1.02 4.67
CA VAL A 369 3.42 0.94 3.24
C VAL A 369 2.15 1.74 2.97
N GLY A 370 2.21 2.71 2.07
CA GLY A 370 1.05 3.46 1.60
C GLY A 370 0.70 3.13 0.15
N THR A 371 -0.58 3.09 -0.17
CA THR A 371 -1.11 2.95 -1.53
C THR A 371 -1.95 4.16 -1.88
N ALA A 372 -1.92 4.60 -3.14
CA ALA A 372 -2.75 5.70 -3.61
C ALA A 372 -3.07 5.57 -5.11
N SER A 373 -4.09 6.30 -5.57
CA SER A 373 -4.38 6.42 -7.00
C SER A 373 -3.49 7.49 -7.66
N GLY A 374 -3.20 7.34 -8.96
CA GLY A 374 -2.40 8.27 -9.77
C GLY A 374 -3.12 9.57 -10.14
N LEU A 375 -3.86 10.18 -9.20
CA LEU A 375 -4.49 11.48 -9.41
C LEU A 375 -3.41 12.59 -9.39
N PRO A 376 -3.52 13.64 -10.23
CA PRO A 376 -2.53 14.72 -10.27
C PRO A 376 -2.23 15.33 -8.89
N VAL A 377 -3.27 15.61 -8.10
CA VAL A 377 -3.11 16.16 -6.74
C VAL A 377 -2.37 15.21 -5.81
N VAL A 378 -2.59 13.90 -5.92
CA VAL A 378 -1.88 12.89 -5.12
C VAL A 378 -0.42 12.83 -5.53
N MET A 379 -0.13 12.78 -6.83
CA MET A 379 1.24 12.73 -7.35
C MET A 379 2.05 13.96 -6.91
N GLU A 380 1.45 15.15 -7.02
CA GLU A 380 2.08 16.42 -6.59
C GLU A 380 2.43 16.40 -5.09
N ARG A 381 1.49 15.96 -4.25
CA ARG A 381 1.66 15.90 -2.78
C ARG A 381 2.69 14.84 -2.39
N VAL A 382 2.63 13.67 -2.99
CA VAL A 382 3.61 12.58 -2.80
C VAL A 382 5.00 13.01 -3.24
N ALA A 383 5.14 13.68 -4.40
CA ALA A 383 6.43 14.18 -4.88
C ALA A 383 7.05 15.21 -3.92
N ARG A 384 6.23 16.07 -3.29
CA ARG A 384 6.71 17.00 -2.25
C ARG A 384 7.06 16.28 -0.95
N PHE A 385 6.21 15.37 -0.50
CA PHE A 385 6.42 14.60 0.73
C PHE A 385 7.69 13.74 0.68
N THR A 386 7.92 13.04 -0.43
CA THR A 386 9.08 12.15 -0.59
C THR A 386 10.41 12.89 -0.56
N LYS A 387 10.46 14.15 -1.05
CA LYS A 387 11.65 15.01 -0.99
C LYS A 387 12.09 15.38 0.44
N THR A 388 11.21 15.28 1.42
CA THR A 388 11.48 15.67 2.82
C THR A 388 11.68 14.46 3.75
N LEU A 389 11.50 13.22 3.28
CA LEU A 389 11.58 12.02 4.10
C LEU A 389 12.96 11.82 4.74
N GLU A 390 14.03 12.01 3.97
CA GLU A 390 15.39 11.75 4.44
C GLU A 390 15.79 12.69 5.58
N ASN A 391 15.44 13.98 5.47
CA ASN A 391 15.64 14.98 6.52
C ASN A 391 14.86 14.65 7.81
N ARG A 392 13.86 13.77 7.71
CA ARG A 392 13.01 13.31 8.82
C ARG A 392 13.40 11.92 9.32
N GLY A 393 14.55 11.38 8.87
CA GLY A 393 15.07 10.09 9.31
C GLY A 393 14.33 8.88 8.73
N ILE A 394 13.61 9.06 7.62
CA ILE A 394 12.85 8.02 6.95
C ILE A 394 13.47 7.75 5.58
N THR A 395 13.72 6.49 5.27
CA THR A 395 14.20 6.07 3.95
C THR A 395 13.04 5.57 3.11
N LEU A 396 12.84 6.21 1.96
CA LEU A 396 11.91 5.74 0.94
C LEU A 396 12.49 4.48 0.28
N VAL A 397 11.75 3.39 0.30
CA VAL A 397 12.15 2.10 -0.27
C VAL A 397 11.08 1.58 -1.26
N PRO A 398 11.48 0.77 -2.25
CA PRO A 398 10.55 0.02 -3.08
C PRO A 398 9.66 -0.93 -2.25
N VAL A 399 8.49 -1.32 -2.79
CA VAL A 399 7.56 -2.24 -2.11
C VAL A 399 8.19 -3.60 -1.84
N SER A 400 9.00 -4.13 -2.78
CA SER A 400 9.66 -5.43 -2.61
C SER A 400 10.57 -5.49 -1.37
N ALA A 401 11.11 -4.35 -0.93
CA ALA A 401 11.98 -4.23 0.24
C ALA A 401 11.31 -4.63 1.56
N LEU A 402 9.98 -4.52 1.59
CA LEU A 402 9.13 -4.74 2.75
C LEU A 402 8.34 -6.05 2.65
N ALA A 403 8.63 -6.87 1.65
CA ALA A 403 8.00 -8.18 1.48
C ALA A 403 8.43 -9.16 2.56
N VAL A 404 7.44 -9.77 3.21
CA VAL A 404 7.65 -10.90 4.11
C VAL A 404 7.34 -12.21 3.38
N ARG A 405 8.15 -13.24 3.63
CA ARG A 405 7.85 -14.60 3.18
C ARG A 405 7.21 -15.37 4.32
N GLY A 406 6.18 -16.16 4.01
CA GLY A 406 5.76 -17.22 4.93
C GLY A 406 6.98 -18.07 5.25
N SER A 407 7.33 -18.16 6.54
CA SER A 407 8.55 -18.84 6.99
C SER A 407 8.65 -20.22 6.35
N ALA A 408 9.64 -20.43 5.49
CA ALA A 408 10.08 -21.76 5.17
C ALA A 408 10.53 -22.38 6.49
N VAL A 409 9.80 -23.41 6.96
CA VAL A 409 10.27 -24.26 8.06
C VAL A 409 11.59 -24.86 7.59
N SER A 410 12.69 -24.22 7.99
CA SER A 410 14.02 -24.77 7.80
C SER A 410 14.09 -26.01 8.68
N SER A 411 13.84 -27.19 8.09
CA SER A 411 14.29 -28.46 8.62
C SER A 411 15.82 -28.45 8.62
N ARG A 412 16.39 -27.79 9.63
CA ARG A 412 17.77 -27.95 10.00
C ARG A 412 17.87 -29.34 10.61
N THR A 413 17.99 -30.34 9.76
CA THR A 413 18.42 -31.69 10.15
C THR A 413 19.79 -31.53 10.80
N LYS A 414 19.83 -31.55 12.14
CA LYS A 414 21.04 -31.90 12.87
C LYS A 414 21.40 -33.32 12.43
N ARG A 415 22.50 -33.47 11.71
CA ARG A 415 23.26 -34.72 11.68
C ARG A 415 24.26 -34.70 12.82
#